data_AF-A0A1Q3BIS0-F1
#
_entry.id   AF-A0A1Q3BIS0-F1
#
_cell.length_a   1.000
_cell.length_b   1.000
_cell.length_c   1.000
_cell.angle_alpha   90.00
_cell.angle_beta   90.00
_cell.angle_gamma   90.00
#
_symmetry.space_group_name_H-M   'P 1'
#
loop_
_entity.id
_entity.type
_entity.pdbx_description
1 polymer ?
#
loop_
_entity_poly.entity_id
_entity_poly.type
_entity_poly.pdbx_seq_one_letter_code
_entity_poly.pdbx_strand_id
1 'polypeptide(L)'
;DFNKLERFDGGNFYRWQKKIFFLLTTLKVYYVINVARPEPAENETMVQIRERGHILNAMSNTLFDAYHNVPTSKELWAQLEARYMKEDAASKRFLITKFNSYKMMDSRSVMEQFHEIKNMLD
;
A
#
# COMPACT_ATOMS: atom_id res chain seq x y z
N ASP A 1 -3.91 11.05 13.61
CA ASP A 1 -4.98 11.61 12.76
C ASP A 1 -4.85 11.01 11.36
N PHE A 2 -5.93 10.45 10.82
CA PHE A 2 -5.96 9.90 9.45
C PHE A 2 -5.56 10.95 8.41
N ASN A 3 -5.85 12.21 8.69
CA ASN A 3 -5.54 13.34 7.80
C ASN A 3 -4.04 13.58 7.59
N LYS A 4 -3.17 12.96 8.39
CA LYS A 4 -1.70 13.07 8.26
C LYS A 4 -1.07 11.90 7.50
N LEU A 5 -1.85 10.89 7.13
CA LEU A 5 -1.34 9.79 6.33
C LEU A 5 -1.36 10.16 4.85
N GLU A 6 -0.23 9.97 4.21
CA GLU A 6 -0.12 9.99 2.76
C GLU A 6 -1.09 8.96 2.17
N ARG A 7 -1.93 9.43 1.24
CA ARG A 7 -2.93 8.59 0.58
C ARG A 7 -2.23 7.62 -0.36
N PHE A 8 -2.72 6.39 -0.40
CA PHE A 8 -2.23 5.41 -1.37
C PHE A 8 -2.64 5.80 -2.78
N ASP A 9 -1.67 5.81 -3.68
CA ASP A 9 -1.84 6.16 -5.09
C ASP A 9 -1.51 4.99 -6.03
N GLY A 10 -1.13 3.83 -5.49
CA GLY A 10 -0.67 2.67 -6.24
C GLY A 10 0.80 2.32 -6.01
N GLY A 11 1.61 3.27 -5.51
CA GLY A 11 3.03 3.07 -5.25
C GLY A 11 3.36 2.60 -3.83
N ASN A 12 4.53 1.99 -3.66
CA ASN A 12 5.10 1.65 -2.35
C ASN A 12 4.13 0.91 -1.42
N PHE A 13 3.34 -0.02 -1.97
CA PHE A 13 2.22 -0.65 -1.25
C PHE A 13 2.62 -1.26 0.08
N TYR A 14 3.77 -1.92 0.17
CA TYR A 14 4.28 -2.47 1.43
C TYR A 14 4.40 -1.41 2.55
N ARG A 15 4.91 -0.22 2.23
CA ARG A 15 5.06 0.88 3.20
C ARG A 15 3.69 1.41 3.61
N TRP A 16 2.81 1.67 2.66
CA TRP A 16 1.45 2.13 2.95
C TRP A 16 0.69 1.10 3.79
N GLN A 17 0.76 -0.18 3.42
CA GLN A 17 0.10 -1.27 4.13
C GLN A 17 0.54 -1.34 5.60
N LYS A 18 1.83 -1.22 5.89
CA LYS A 18 2.35 -1.16 7.28
C LYS A 18 1.80 0.03 8.06
N LYS A 19 1.69 1.21 7.43
CA LYS A 19 1.09 2.40 8.05
C LYS A 19 -0.39 2.14 8.42
N ILE A 20 -1.16 1.54 7.51
CA ILE A 20 -2.58 1.20 7.76
C ILE A 20 -2.72 0.13 8.85
N PHE A 21 -1.87 -0.90 8.82
CA PHE A 21 -1.87 -1.93 9.86
C PHE A 21 -1.63 -1.34 11.25
N PHE A 22 -0.63 -0.46 11.39
CA PHE A 22 -0.34 0.24 12.65
C PHE A 22 -1.52 1.09 13.13
N LEU A 23 -2.18 1.79 12.21
CA LEU A 23 -3.35 2.61 12.48
C LEU A 23 -4.55 1.78 12.96
N LEU A 24 -4.91 0.71 12.25
CA LEU A 24 -6.00 -0.19 12.64
C LEU A 24 -5.73 -0.85 14.00
N THR A 25 -4.46 -1.15 14.29
CA THR A 25 -4.02 -1.67 15.61
C THR A 25 -4.24 -0.63 16.70
N THR A 26 -3.85 0.63 16.47
CA THR A 26 -4.03 1.74 17.42
C THR A 26 -5.52 2.00 17.70
N LEU A 27 -6.36 1.85 16.68
CA LEU A 27 -7.82 2.01 16.77
C LEU A 27 -8.53 0.79 17.37
N LYS A 28 -7.79 -0.27 17.72
CA LYS A 28 -8.34 -1.56 18.21
C LYS A 28 -9.35 -2.21 17.26
N VAL A 29 -9.25 -1.94 15.96
CA VAL A 29 -10.09 -2.51 14.89
C VAL A 29 -9.28 -3.39 13.93
N TYR A 30 -8.09 -3.85 14.33
CA TYR A 30 -7.25 -4.70 13.48
C TYR A 30 -7.88 -6.06 13.13
N TYR A 31 -8.89 -6.50 13.88
CA TYR A 31 -9.60 -7.76 13.61
C TYR A 31 -10.29 -7.76 12.24
N VAL A 32 -10.67 -6.58 11.74
CA VAL A 32 -11.34 -6.34 10.45
C VAL A 32 -10.60 -6.95 9.25
N ILE A 33 -9.28 -7.02 9.35
CA ILE A 33 -8.41 -7.52 8.27
C ILE A 33 -7.88 -8.95 8.55
N ASN A 34 -8.05 -9.51 9.75
CA ASN A 34 -7.35 -10.74 10.17
C ASN A 34 -8.22 -11.81 10.87
N VAL A 35 -9.37 -11.49 11.46
CA VAL A 35 -10.14 -12.44 12.31
C VAL A 35 -11.64 -12.31 12.04
N ALA A 36 -12.39 -13.40 12.27
CA ALA A 36 -13.84 -13.33 12.35
C ALA A 36 -14.26 -12.44 13.54
N ARG A 37 -15.27 -11.59 13.32
CA ARG A 37 -15.77 -10.62 14.28
C ARG A 37 -16.13 -11.28 15.62
N PRO A 38 -15.73 -10.72 16.79
CA PRO A 38 -16.27 -11.14 18.07
C PRO A 38 -17.71 -10.64 18.23
N GLU A 39 -18.69 -11.48 17.86
CA GLU A 39 -20.16 -11.40 18.10
C GLU A 39 -20.92 -10.06 17.84
N PRO A 40 -22.25 -10.08 17.63
CA PRO A 40 -22.92 -9.02 16.88
C PRO A 40 -23.21 -7.80 17.75
N ALA A 41 -22.48 -6.70 17.51
CA ALA A 41 -22.93 -5.37 17.91
C ALA A 41 -24.02 -4.86 16.96
N GLU A 42 -25.00 -4.14 17.50
CA GLU A 42 -26.16 -3.60 16.79
C GLU A 42 -25.78 -2.88 15.49
N ASN A 43 -26.54 -3.21 14.43
CA ASN A 43 -26.44 -2.73 13.05
C ASN A 43 -25.12 -3.11 12.33
N GLU A 44 -25.05 -4.39 11.98
CA GLU A 44 -23.96 -5.05 11.24
C GLU A 44 -23.42 -4.22 10.05
N THR A 45 -24.35 -3.59 9.33
CA THR A 45 -24.12 -2.76 8.15
C THR A 45 -23.31 -1.50 8.46
N MET A 46 -23.63 -0.79 9.55
CA MET A 46 -22.95 0.47 9.91
C MET A 46 -21.52 0.22 10.35
N VAL A 47 -21.28 -0.90 11.04
CA VAL A 47 -19.93 -1.32 11.45
C VAL A 47 -19.10 -1.65 10.21
N GLN A 48 -19.62 -2.45 9.28
CA GLN A 48 -18.89 -2.79 8.04
C GLN A 48 -18.57 -1.54 7.19
N ILE A 49 -19.52 -0.60 7.08
CA ILE A 49 -19.30 0.68 6.39
C ILE A 49 -18.15 1.46 7.04
N ARG A 50 -18.14 1.56 8.37
CA ARG A 50 -17.09 2.29 9.10
C ARG A 50 -15.72 1.65 8.95
N GLU A 51 -15.66 0.33 9.10
CA GLU A 51 -14.44 -0.46 8.96
C GLU A 51 -13.83 -0.32 7.56
N ARG A 52 -14.66 -0.41 6.52
CA ARG A 52 -14.22 -0.24 5.13
C ARG A 52 -13.83 1.20 4.84
N GLY A 53 -14.57 2.14 5.42
CA GLY A 53 -14.30 3.58 5.33
C GLY A 53 -12.90 3.97 5.79
N HIS A 54 -12.35 3.30 6.82
CA HIS A 54 -10.98 3.55 7.27
C HIS A 54 -9.92 3.22 6.20
N ILE A 55 -10.11 2.14 5.44
CA ILE A 55 -9.19 1.73 4.37
C ILE A 55 -9.39 2.65 3.16
N LEU A 56 -10.65 2.88 2.76
CA LEU A 56 -10.99 3.72 1.62
C LEU A 56 -10.54 5.18 1.78
N ASN A 57 -10.67 5.75 2.98
CA ASN A 57 -10.22 7.13 3.26
C ASN A 57 -8.70 7.30 3.20
N ALA A 58 -7.94 6.20 3.25
CA ALA A 58 -6.49 6.23 3.15
C ALA A 58 -5.99 6.06 1.70
N MET A 59 -6.88 6.14 0.72
CA MET A 59 -6.59 6.01 -0.71
C MET A 59 -6.78 7.34 -1.45
N SER A 60 -6.17 7.44 -2.63
CA SER A 60 -6.44 8.50 -3.60
C SER A 60 -7.89 8.40 -4.11
N ASN A 61 -8.42 9.50 -4.65
CA ASN A 61 -9.80 9.50 -5.17
C ASN A 61 -9.98 8.47 -6.29
N THR A 62 -9.00 8.32 -7.19
CA THR A 62 -9.04 7.33 -8.26
C THR A 62 -9.15 5.89 -7.74
N LEU A 63 -8.40 5.56 -6.68
CA LEU A 63 -8.48 4.24 -6.07
C LEU A 63 -9.75 4.07 -5.24
N PHE A 64 -10.22 5.12 -4.57
CA PHE A 64 -11.52 5.11 -3.91
C PHE A 64 -12.62 4.76 -4.91
N ASP A 65 -12.68 5.43 -6.06
CA ASP A 65 -13.68 5.19 -7.09
C ASP A 65 -13.61 3.75 -7.62
N ALA A 66 -12.40 3.19 -7.76
CA ALA A 66 -12.21 1.81 -8.19
C ALA A 66 -12.67 0.77 -7.16
N TYR A 67 -12.58 1.07 -5.86
CA TYR A 67 -12.74 0.07 -4.79
C TYR A 67 -13.94 0.31 -3.85
N HIS A 68 -14.65 1.43 -3.92
CA HIS A 68 -15.73 1.79 -2.97
C HIS A 68 -16.89 0.78 -2.93
N ASN A 69 -17.12 0.08 -4.04
CA ASN A 69 -18.17 -0.93 -4.20
C ASN A 69 -17.82 -2.31 -3.64
N VAL A 70 -16.57 -2.55 -3.20
CA VAL A 70 -16.18 -3.83 -2.60
C VAL A 70 -16.92 -3.99 -1.26
N PRO A 71 -17.70 -5.07 -1.04
CA PRO A 71 -18.67 -5.13 0.04
C PRO A 71 -18.04 -5.24 1.43
N THR A 72 -16.88 -5.89 1.57
CA THR A 72 -16.27 -6.11 2.89
C THR A 72 -14.84 -5.58 2.95
N SER A 73 -14.41 -5.13 4.13
CA SER A 73 -13.03 -4.71 4.38
C SER A 73 -12.03 -5.84 4.13
N LYS A 74 -12.41 -7.09 4.42
CA LYS A 74 -11.59 -8.28 4.19
C LYS A 74 -11.36 -8.51 2.69
N GLU A 75 -12.43 -8.45 1.90
CA GLU A 75 -12.33 -8.59 0.45
C GLU A 75 -11.53 -7.44 -0.17
N LEU A 76 -11.80 -6.21 0.28
CA LEU A 76 -11.03 -5.03 -0.13
C LEU A 76 -9.54 -5.23 0.15
N TRP A 77 -9.18 -5.64 1.36
CA TRP A 77 -7.80 -5.89 1.74
C TRP A 77 -7.14 -6.98 0.88
N ALA A 78 -7.83 -8.09 0.67
CA ALA A 78 -7.33 -9.20 -0.15
C ALA A 78 -7.09 -8.79 -1.61
N GLN A 79 -8.00 -8.00 -2.21
CA GLN A 79 -7.82 -7.48 -3.57
C GLN A 79 -6.60 -6.56 -3.68
N LEU A 80 -6.38 -5.71 -2.68
CA LEU A 80 -5.22 -4.81 -2.64
C LEU A 80 -3.91 -5.59 -2.52
N GLU A 81 -3.85 -6.57 -1.63
CA GLU A 81 -2.68 -7.45 -1.49
C GLU A 81 -2.40 -8.19 -2.79
N ALA A 82 -3.42 -8.80 -3.40
CA ALA A 82 -3.27 -9.57 -4.63
C ALA A 82 -2.71 -8.74 -5.79
N ARG A 83 -3.16 -7.48 -5.92
CA ARG A 83 -2.73 -6.57 -6.98
C ARG A 83 -1.35 -5.98 -6.67
N TYR A 84 -1.23 -5.31 -5.52
CA TYR A 84 -0.11 -4.41 -5.29
C TYR A 84 1.08 -5.07 -4.59
N MET A 85 0.93 -6.20 -3.87
CA MET A 85 2.11 -6.90 -3.32
C MET A 85 2.97 -7.51 -4.41
N LYS A 86 2.34 -8.09 -5.44
CA LYS A 86 3.06 -8.67 -6.58
C LYS A 86 3.76 -7.58 -7.39
N GLU A 87 3.08 -6.47 -7.66
CA GLU A 87 3.63 -5.32 -8.38
C GLU A 87 4.80 -4.67 -7.62
N ASP A 88 4.66 -4.45 -6.30
CA ASP A 88 5.72 -3.86 -5.46
C ASP A 88 6.96 -4.78 -5.41
N ALA A 89 6.76 -6.10 -5.24
CA ALA A 89 7.85 -7.07 -5.26
C ALA A 89 8.54 -7.14 -6.63
N ALA A 90 7.78 -7.13 -7.72
CA ALA A 90 8.32 -7.14 -9.09
C ALA A 90 9.10 -5.86 -9.39
N SER A 91 8.56 -4.70 -9.01
CA SER A 91 9.21 -3.40 -9.19
C SER A 91 10.54 -3.33 -8.43
N LYS A 92 10.55 -3.75 -7.15
CA LYS A 92 11.79 -3.83 -6.35
C LYS A 92 12.81 -4.78 -6.96
N ARG A 93 12.38 -5.96 -7.40
CA ARG A 93 13.27 -6.94 -8.06
C ARG A 93 13.88 -6.35 -9.33
N PHE A 94 13.08 -5.67 -10.14
CA PHE A 94 13.55 -5.00 -11.35
C PHE A 94 14.63 -3.94 -11.03
N LEU A 95 14.40 -3.09 -10.01
CA LEU A 95 15.39 -2.10 -9.58
C LEU A 95 16.70 -2.75 -9.09
N ILE A 96 16.61 -3.80 -8.28
CA ILE A 96 17.78 -4.55 -7.81
C ILE A 96 18.56 -5.16 -8.99
N THR A 97 17.86 -5.77 -9.95
CA THR A 97 18.50 -6.31 -11.15
C THR A 97 19.16 -5.21 -11.98
N LYS A 98 18.49 -4.07 -12.19
CA LYS A 98 19.02 -2.93 -12.94
C LYS A 98 20.29 -2.40 -12.27
N PHE A 99 20.26 -2.17 -10.96
CA PHE A 99 21.41 -1.72 -10.17
C PHE A 99 22.59 -2.70 -10.25
N ASN A 100 22.35 -4.00 -10.01
CA ASN A 100 23.40 -5.02 -10.07
C ASN A 100 23.99 -5.21 -11.47
N SER A 101 23.22 -4.95 -12.51
CA SER A 101 23.68 -5.02 -13.91
C SER A 101 24.42 -3.76 -14.37
N TYR A 102 24.38 -2.67 -13.60
CA TYR A 102 25.00 -1.41 -13.96
C TYR A 102 26.53 -1.55 -13.99
N LYS A 103 27.14 -1.11 -15.09
CA LYS A 103 28.60 -1.08 -15.26
C LYS A 103 28.99 0.34 -15.62
N MET A 104 29.95 0.89 -14.89
CA MET A 104 30.50 2.19 -15.24
C MET A 104 31.31 2.07 -16.54
N MET A 105 31.28 3.13 -17.34
CA MET A 105 32.06 3.27 -18.57
C MET A 105 33.16 4.29 -18.37
N ASP A 106 34.39 3.93 -18.75
CA ASP A 106 35.58 4.79 -18.59
C ASP A 106 35.50 6.08 -19.42
N SER A 107 34.70 6.07 -20.50
CA SER A 107 34.50 7.22 -21.38
C SER A 107 33.55 8.29 -20.82
N ARG A 108 32.92 8.04 -19.66
CA ARG A 108 31.91 8.93 -19.07
C ARG A 108 32.37 9.48 -17.73
N SER A 109 31.91 10.68 -17.38
CA SER A 109 32.24 11.27 -16.09
C SER A 109 31.64 10.44 -14.94
N VAL A 110 32.36 10.36 -13.82
CA VAL A 110 31.87 9.67 -12.62
C VAL A 110 30.59 10.31 -12.10
N MET A 111 30.46 11.64 -12.22
CA MET A 111 29.32 12.37 -11.66
C MET A 111 28.01 12.08 -12.40
N GLU A 112 28.03 12.01 -13.73
CA GLU A 112 26.86 11.60 -14.53
C GLU A 112 26.40 10.19 -14.16
N GLN A 113 27.36 9.26 -14.08
CA GLN A 113 27.10 7.86 -13.77
C GLN A 113 26.59 7.69 -12.33
N PHE A 114 27.09 8.50 -11.39
CA PHE A 114 26.59 8.56 -10.02
C PHE A 114 25.13 9.03 -9.98
N HIS A 115 24.77 10.05 -10.76
CA HIS A 115 23.37 10.51 -10.86
C HIS A 115 22.44 9.44 -11.44
N GLU A 116 22.89 8.68 -12.44
CA GLU A 116 22.11 7.55 -12.97
C GLU A 116 21.86 6.49 -11.92
N ILE A 117 22.88 6.08 -11.18
CA ILE A 117 22.75 5.12 -10.09
C ILE A 117 21.80 5.64 -9.01
N LYS A 118 21.95 6.91 -8.62
CA LYS A 118 21.09 7.56 -7.62
C LYS A 118 19.61 7.54 -8.06
N ASN A 119 19.33 7.91 -9.31
CA ASN A 119 17.97 7.90 -9.86
C ASN A 119 17.36 6.49 -9.98
N MET A 120 18.15 5.41 -9.89
CA MET A 120 17.61 4.04 -9.83
C MET A 120 17.14 3.64 -8.42
N LEU A 121 17.55 4.39 -7.39
CA LEU A 121 17.33 4.05 -5.99
C LEU A 121 16.35 5.00 -5.27
N ASP A 122 16.10 6.18 -5.85
CA ASP A 122 15.10 7.17 -5.41
C ASP A 122 13.70 6.84 -5.95
#